data_AF-A0A2P2JKR9-F1
#
_entry.id   AF-A0A2P2JKR9-F1
#
_cell.length_a   1.000
_cell.length_b   1.000
_cell.length_c   1.000
_cell.angle_alpha   90.00
_cell.angle_beta   90.00
_cell.angle_gamma   90.00
#
_symmetry.space_group_name_H-M   'P 1'
#
loop_
_entity.id
_entity.type
_entity.pdbx_description
1 polymer ?
#
loop_
_entity_poly.entity_id
_entity_poly.type
_entity_poly.pdbx_seq_one_letter_code
_entity_poly.pdbx_strand_id
1 'polypeptide(L)'
;MILRTPPPKRARQEAIGVNSPPDRSDRGLVIYEDNPAATPAPPVQPSHSSGPMLCTYQCRQMVKAEFLDALSSAEEQVREYQSKMEALNENFSKVEAERKKFRDQFLYAEQELAAARGREHALQEQLLKEVSDSQERFRKQLELYSKLEVKLENEKNLHRKAESFAASAETKASELEKKLSHLSESIERERRRLNNELAQLKTESKFSVSRIRADLEQMECKAVNAEKESELLKEQLDDLKLQLSECLHQKFELEKKLSSLMFQEGCSSESNILVKHLQEELRNCESEVREARKLKSSYENIEILKEKLLEEKRHRERAESELSNLQELELNMRNVENELSSWKLMIKDIPDFSCCEDIPIKFAALQKEVIDSMMKVGEANAHMKQMEVALDAAQLGKRNAETEAALIKEKAEALELDIKRVELMLSTVNEERERLKNVINELKRSKIDPIGDETAKGTLLQELELTLAKKECCVKELESNLKEQKVANNHQLGEIKLLNEKLDNEARRIKSLERESDRLRSEISLLESKLGHGDFSAANTKVLRMINTLTVDNEAKQTIEALRTELQKTKEKLQAVEELKSQSGDAGMLVDSYISGKITQFKEQIAKLEKREERFAL
;
A
#
# COMPACT_ATOMS: atom_id res chain seq x y z
N MET A 1 62.09 -22.53 38.05
CA MET A 1 61.63 -21.70 39.19
C MET A 1 60.24 -22.15 39.58
N ILE A 2 60.11 -22.67 40.80
CA ILE A 2 58.90 -23.20 41.39
C ILE A 2 58.26 -22.08 42.22
N LEU A 3 56.96 -21.81 42.02
CA LEU A 3 56.10 -21.24 43.05
C LEU A 3 54.84 -22.11 43.15
N ARG A 4 54.70 -22.76 44.30
CA ARG A 4 53.59 -23.63 44.72
C ARG A 4 52.60 -22.83 45.55
N THR A 5 51.31 -23.07 45.36
CA THR A 5 50.24 -22.94 46.39
C THR A 5 49.00 -23.76 45.97
N PRO A 6 48.11 -24.19 46.90
CA PRO A 6 47.64 -25.58 47.04
C PRO A 6 46.14 -25.82 46.69
N PRO A 7 45.62 -27.08 46.74
CA PRO A 7 44.32 -27.47 46.18
C PRO A 7 43.15 -27.44 47.19
N PRO A 8 41.89 -27.35 46.72
CA PRO A 8 40.70 -27.45 47.57
C PRO A 8 40.31 -28.90 47.84
N LYS A 9 40.02 -29.21 49.12
CA LYS A 9 39.57 -30.52 49.58
C LYS A 9 38.07 -30.69 49.37
N ARG A 10 37.73 -31.79 48.70
CA ARG A 10 36.40 -32.41 48.68
C ARG A 10 35.99 -32.85 50.09
N ALA A 11 34.72 -32.64 50.38
CA ALA A 11 33.96 -33.47 51.29
C ALA A 11 33.56 -34.77 50.58
N ARG A 12 33.55 -35.89 51.31
CA ARG A 12 32.62 -37.00 51.06
C ARG A 12 32.20 -37.59 52.40
N GLN A 13 30.90 -37.85 52.44
CA GLN A 13 30.13 -38.57 53.43
C GLN A 13 30.63 -40.01 53.62
N GLU A 14 30.21 -40.60 54.73
CA GLU A 14 29.47 -41.88 54.80
C GLU A 14 28.49 -41.70 55.99
N ALA A 15 27.16 -41.74 55.78
CA ALA A 15 26.28 -42.90 55.58
C ALA A 15 26.17 -43.73 56.87
N ILE A 16 24.99 -43.85 57.50
CA ILE A 16 23.86 -44.76 57.24
C ILE A 16 22.68 -44.18 58.09
N GLY A 17 21.39 -44.20 57.79
CA GLY A 17 20.55 -45.00 56.89
C GLY A 17 19.28 -45.42 57.64
N VAL A 18 18.13 -44.86 57.23
CA VAL A 18 16.75 -45.39 57.30
C VAL A 18 16.02 -45.47 58.66
N ASN A 19 15.10 -44.51 58.91
CA ASN A 19 13.64 -44.74 58.87
C ASN A 19 12.85 -43.44 59.11
N SER A 20 11.86 -43.20 58.25
CA SER A 20 10.88 -42.10 58.32
C SER A 20 9.81 -42.33 59.42
N PRO A 21 9.11 -41.28 59.88
CA PRO A 21 8.17 -41.32 60.99
C PRO A 21 6.75 -41.73 60.56
N PRO A 22 5.80 -41.84 61.52
CA PRO A 22 4.84 -40.75 61.55
C PRO A 22 4.54 -40.20 62.94
N ASP A 23 4.51 -38.87 62.97
CA ASP A 23 3.57 -37.99 63.65
C ASP A 23 2.38 -38.65 64.41
N ARG A 24 2.31 -38.45 65.73
CA ARG A 24 1.22 -37.73 66.43
C ARG A 24 1.23 -37.97 67.94
N SER A 25 1.04 -36.86 68.66
CA SER A 25 0.34 -36.67 69.95
C SER A 25 0.08 -37.91 70.81
N ASP A 26 0.65 -37.97 72.02
CA ASP A 26 -0.14 -37.61 73.22
C ASP A 26 0.70 -37.55 74.49
N ARG A 27 0.17 -36.75 75.42
CA ARG A 27 0.68 -36.40 76.74
C ARG A 27 1.10 -37.60 77.59
N GLY A 28 2.20 -37.44 78.31
CA GLY A 28 2.54 -38.20 79.51
C GLY A 28 3.66 -37.52 80.27
N LEU A 29 3.30 -36.57 81.15
CA LEU A 29 4.20 -36.04 82.18
C LEU A 29 4.68 -37.19 83.07
N VAL A 30 5.99 -37.36 83.21
CA VAL A 30 6.59 -38.05 84.37
C VAL A 30 7.58 -37.09 85.00
N ILE A 31 7.15 -36.54 86.13
CA ILE A 31 7.93 -35.77 87.08
C ILE A 31 8.94 -36.74 87.71
N TYR A 32 10.24 -36.46 87.63
CA TYR A 32 11.22 -37.09 88.51
C TYR A 32 11.28 -36.25 89.78
N GLU A 33 10.74 -36.80 90.87
CA GLU A 33 10.81 -36.23 92.21
C GLU A 33 12.24 -36.25 92.77
N ASP A 34 12.49 -35.27 93.62
CA ASP A 34 13.71 -35.05 94.39
C ASP A 34 14.17 -36.28 95.18
N ASN A 35 15.49 -36.48 95.23
CA ASN A 35 16.15 -37.45 96.10
C ASN A 35 16.39 -36.80 97.49
N PRO A 36 15.87 -37.34 98.60
CA PRO A 36 16.02 -36.70 99.91
C PRO A 36 17.34 -37.06 100.59
N ALA A 37 17.76 -36.13 101.45
CA ALA A 37 18.98 -36.14 102.22
C ALA A 37 19.03 -37.16 103.38
N ALA A 38 20.27 -37.58 103.68
CA ALA A 38 20.88 -37.76 105.00
C ALA A 38 20.34 -38.79 106.03
N THR A 39 21.20 -39.83 106.26
CA THR A 39 21.57 -40.52 107.54
C THR A 39 20.49 -41.32 108.32
N PRO A 40 20.82 -42.28 109.24
CA PRO A 40 22.12 -42.67 109.82
C PRO A 40 22.43 -44.21 109.87
N ALA A 41 23.69 -44.57 110.17
CA ALA A 41 24.14 -45.90 110.65
C ALA A 41 23.48 -46.28 112.00
N PRO A 42 23.39 -47.56 112.50
CA PRO A 42 24.47 -48.58 112.69
C PRO A 42 23.90 -50.06 112.60
N PRO A 43 24.45 -51.16 113.18
CA PRO A 43 25.71 -51.41 113.89
C PRO A 43 26.56 -52.59 113.35
N VAL A 44 27.83 -52.54 113.73
CA VAL A 44 28.85 -53.60 113.60
C VAL A 44 28.61 -54.72 114.62
N GLN A 45 28.86 -55.98 114.26
CA GLN A 45 29.57 -56.97 115.10
C GLN A 45 30.08 -58.18 114.27
N PRO A 46 31.14 -58.87 114.75
CA PRO A 46 32.28 -59.25 113.91
C PRO A 46 32.57 -60.76 113.90
N SER A 47 33.32 -61.24 112.91
CA SER A 47 34.09 -62.47 113.06
C SER A 47 35.12 -62.67 111.94
N HIS A 48 36.40 -62.49 112.31
CA HIS A 48 37.62 -63.22 111.89
C HIS A 48 38.04 -63.09 110.39
N SER A 49 39.29 -62.90 109.98
CA SER A 49 40.61 -62.96 110.63
C SER A 49 41.63 -62.37 109.64
N SER A 50 42.33 -61.29 110.01
CA SER A 50 43.64 -60.91 109.48
C SER A 50 44.14 -59.72 110.31
N GLY A 51 45.38 -59.78 110.80
CA GLY A 51 45.94 -58.76 111.71
C GLY A 51 45.93 -57.35 111.09
N PRO A 52 46.09 -56.29 111.91
CA PRO A 52 46.14 -54.93 111.40
C PRO A 52 47.43 -54.77 110.59
N MET A 53 47.34 -54.96 109.26
CA MET A 53 48.31 -54.39 108.34
C MET A 53 48.13 -52.88 108.42
N LEU A 54 48.84 -52.26 109.36
CA LEU A 54 48.96 -50.81 109.45
C LEU A 54 49.62 -50.35 108.16
N CYS A 55 48.77 -49.90 107.22
CA CYS A 55 49.15 -49.18 106.02
C CYS A 55 50.16 -48.09 106.40
N THR A 56 51.36 -48.14 105.82
CA THR A 56 52.43 -47.19 106.12
C THR A 56 51.99 -45.78 105.73
N TYR A 57 52.58 -44.75 106.35
CA TYR A 57 52.31 -43.35 105.98
C TYR A 57 52.45 -43.14 104.46
N GLN A 58 53.39 -43.83 103.84
CA GLN A 58 53.65 -43.79 102.40
C GLN A 58 52.49 -44.32 101.56
N CYS A 59 51.85 -45.42 101.96
CA CYS A 59 50.65 -45.92 101.26
C CYS A 59 49.45 -44.97 101.40
N ARG A 60 49.26 -44.30 102.55
CA ARG A 60 48.21 -43.27 102.70
C ARG A 60 48.47 -42.04 101.82
N GLN A 61 49.72 -41.61 101.69
CA GLN A 61 50.07 -40.49 100.82
C GLN A 61 49.95 -40.85 99.34
N MET A 62 50.28 -42.09 98.96
CA MET A 62 50.12 -42.58 97.59
C MET A 62 48.65 -42.62 97.17
N VAL A 63 47.77 -43.20 97.99
CA VAL A 63 46.32 -43.22 97.73
C VAL A 63 45.72 -41.80 97.70
N LYS A 64 46.21 -40.90 98.57
CA LYS A 64 45.77 -39.50 98.56
C LYS A 64 46.23 -38.76 97.29
N ALA A 65 47.46 -38.99 96.84
CA ALA A 65 47.97 -38.43 95.59
C ALA A 65 47.19 -38.98 94.39
N GLU A 66 47.01 -40.30 94.30
CA GLU A 66 46.21 -40.95 93.25
C GLU A 66 44.76 -40.43 93.23
N PHE A 67 44.16 -40.20 94.40
CA PHE A 67 42.81 -39.63 94.49
C PHE A 67 42.77 -38.17 94.02
N LEU A 68 43.76 -37.35 94.39
CA LEU A 68 43.84 -35.95 93.94
C LEU A 68 44.12 -35.86 92.43
N ASP A 69 44.96 -36.74 91.89
CA ASP A 69 45.23 -36.83 90.45
C ASP A 69 43.98 -37.29 89.69
N ALA A 70 43.25 -38.28 90.22
CA ALA A 70 41.97 -38.72 89.65
C ALA A 70 40.91 -37.60 89.71
N LEU A 71 40.85 -36.85 90.81
CA LEU A 71 39.94 -35.70 90.94
C LEU A 71 40.31 -34.58 89.96
N SER A 72 41.59 -34.24 89.84
CA SER A 72 42.08 -33.24 88.88
C SER A 72 41.76 -33.66 87.44
N SER A 73 41.96 -34.94 87.10
CA SER A 73 41.60 -35.47 85.78
C SER A 73 40.09 -35.43 85.54
N ALA A 74 39.27 -35.75 86.54
CA ALA A 74 37.82 -35.64 86.44
C ALA A 74 37.35 -34.18 86.26
N GLU A 75 37.93 -33.22 86.97
CA GLU A 75 37.65 -31.79 86.80
C GLU A 75 38.07 -31.25 85.43
N GLU A 76 39.19 -31.73 84.88
CA GLU A 76 39.60 -31.44 83.50
C GLU A 76 38.59 -32.02 82.49
N GLN A 77 38.16 -33.27 82.67
CA GLN A 77 37.14 -33.89 81.82
C GLN A 77 35.80 -33.14 81.88
N VAL A 78 35.36 -32.70 83.06
CA VAL A 78 34.14 -31.90 83.21
C VAL A 78 34.27 -30.57 82.45
N ARG A 79 35.41 -29.88 82.58
CA ARG A 79 35.68 -28.64 81.81
C ARG A 79 35.71 -28.88 80.30
N GLU A 80 36.28 -30.00 79.86
CA GLU A 80 36.29 -30.39 78.45
C GLU A 80 34.87 -30.69 77.93
N TYR A 81 34.06 -31.43 78.69
CA TYR A 81 32.66 -31.71 78.35
C TYR A 81 31.80 -30.45 78.33
N GLN A 82 32.00 -29.54 79.28
CA GLN A 82 31.32 -28.26 79.30
C GLN A 82 31.67 -27.43 78.06
N SER A 83 32.95 -27.34 77.70
CA SER A 83 33.40 -26.64 76.48
C SER A 83 32.82 -27.28 75.21
N LYS A 84 32.75 -28.62 75.14
CA LYS A 84 32.12 -29.35 74.03
C LYS A 84 30.62 -29.07 73.94
N MET A 85 29.92 -29.02 75.07
CA MET A 85 28.49 -28.70 75.12
C MET A 85 28.21 -27.27 74.67
N GLU A 86 29.02 -26.30 75.12
CA GLU A 86 28.92 -24.90 74.68
C GLU A 86 29.14 -24.76 73.16
N ALA A 87 30.18 -25.40 72.63
CA ALA A 87 30.45 -25.42 71.18
C ALA A 87 29.31 -26.09 70.38
N LEU A 88 28.72 -27.17 70.90
CA LEU A 88 27.60 -27.85 70.26
C LEU A 88 26.32 -26.99 70.28
N ASN A 89 26.07 -26.26 71.36
CA ASN A 89 24.95 -25.34 71.49
C ASN A 89 25.06 -24.13 70.55
N GLU A 90 26.28 -23.58 70.38
CA GLU A 90 26.53 -22.54 69.38
C GLU A 90 26.30 -23.04 67.95
N ASN A 91 26.76 -24.26 67.65
CA ASN A 91 26.53 -24.88 66.34
C ASN A 91 25.03 -25.14 66.10
N PHE A 92 24.30 -25.61 67.09
CA PHE A 92 22.84 -25.78 67.00
C PHE A 92 22.14 -24.46 66.70
N SER A 93 22.52 -23.39 67.41
CA SER A 93 21.95 -22.04 67.19
C SER A 93 22.23 -21.52 65.77
N LYS A 94 23.43 -21.78 65.22
CA LYS A 94 23.77 -21.43 63.82
C LYS A 94 22.92 -22.21 62.82
N VAL A 95 22.79 -23.53 63.00
CA VAL A 95 21.97 -24.38 62.12
C VAL A 95 20.49 -23.98 62.19
N GLU A 96 19.98 -23.63 63.37
CA GLU A 96 18.59 -23.17 63.50
C GLU A 96 18.36 -21.84 62.80
N ALA A 97 19.31 -20.90 62.87
CA ALA A 97 19.26 -19.65 62.12
C ALA A 97 19.31 -19.87 60.60
N GLU A 98 20.14 -20.79 60.12
CA GLU A 98 20.20 -21.19 58.71
C GLU A 98 18.89 -21.84 58.25
N ARG A 99 18.33 -22.76 59.05
CA ARG A 99 17.02 -23.37 58.79
C ARG A 99 15.94 -22.31 58.63
N LYS A 100 15.93 -21.28 59.50
CA LYS A 100 14.98 -20.18 59.41
C LYS A 100 15.17 -19.38 58.11
N LYS A 101 16.41 -19.05 57.74
CA LYS A 101 16.72 -18.36 56.48
C LYS A 101 16.23 -19.15 55.26
N PHE A 102 16.47 -20.46 55.21
CA PHE A 102 15.99 -21.29 54.10
C PHE A 102 14.48 -21.36 54.04
N ARG A 103 13.80 -21.40 55.20
CA ARG A 103 12.34 -21.37 55.26
C ARG A 103 11.78 -20.04 54.72
N ASP A 104 12.38 -18.92 55.10
CA ASP A 104 11.95 -17.60 54.61
C ASP A 104 12.20 -17.46 53.10
N GLN A 105 13.34 -17.94 52.60
CA GLN A 105 13.64 -18.00 51.16
C GLN A 105 12.65 -18.88 50.39
N PHE A 106 12.28 -20.03 50.95
CA PHE A 106 11.29 -20.92 50.35
C PHE A 106 9.92 -20.25 50.23
N LEU A 107 9.43 -19.63 51.31
CA LEU A 107 8.14 -18.92 51.29
C LEU A 107 8.13 -17.75 50.30
N TYR A 108 9.23 -17.02 50.19
CA TYR A 108 9.38 -15.96 49.19
C TYR A 108 9.31 -16.51 47.76
N ALA A 109 10.02 -17.61 47.49
CA ALA A 109 9.98 -18.26 46.18
C ALA A 109 8.59 -18.80 45.82
N GLU A 110 7.85 -19.36 46.80
CA GLU A 110 6.46 -19.78 46.61
C GLU A 110 5.54 -18.60 46.25
N GLN A 111 5.70 -17.46 46.92
CA GLN A 111 4.91 -16.27 46.65
C GLN A 111 5.19 -15.71 45.25
N GLU A 112 6.46 -15.63 44.84
CA GLU A 112 6.85 -15.20 43.50
C GLU A 112 6.31 -16.14 42.42
N LEU A 113 6.34 -17.45 42.68
CA LEU A 113 5.80 -18.45 41.78
C LEU A 113 4.27 -18.34 41.66
N ALA A 114 3.55 -18.08 42.75
CA ALA A 114 2.12 -17.82 42.72
C ALA A 114 1.79 -16.54 41.93
N ALA A 115 2.57 -15.47 42.12
CA ALA A 115 2.41 -14.23 41.36
C ALA A 115 2.71 -14.43 39.86
N ALA A 116 3.74 -15.21 39.53
CA ALA A 116 4.06 -15.56 38.14
C ALA A 116 2.93 -16.36 37.47
N ARG A 117 2.36 -17.35 38.16
CA ARG A 117 1.19 -18.11 37.68
C ARG A 117 -0.03 -17.21 37.47
N GLY A 118 -0.27 -16.24 38.37
CA GLY A 118 -1.34 -15.26 38.21
C GLY A 118 -1.16 -14.39 36.95
N ARG A 119 0.08 -13.91 36.70
CA ARG A 119 0.41 -13.16 35.48
C ARG A 119 0.23 -14.01 34.23
N GLU A 120 0.68 -15.27 34.26
CA GLU A 120 0.51 -16.20 33.15
C GLU A 120 -0.97 -16.44 32.84
N HIS A 121 -1.81 -16.67 33.85
CA HIS A 121 -3.25 -16.87 33.65
C HIS A 121 -3.92 -15.63 33.04
N ALA A 122 -3.59 -14.43 33.54
CA ALA A 122 -4.13 -13.18 32.99
C ALA A 122 -3.74 -12.99 31.51
N LEU A 123 -2.50 -13.34 31.14
CA LEU A 123 -2.05 -13.30 29.74
C LEU A 123 -2.77 -14.34 28.88
N GLN A 124 -3.00 -15.55 29.39
CA GLN A 124 -3.75 -16.59 28.68
C GLN A 124 -5.21 -16.16 28.43
N GLU A 125 -5.88 -15.56 29.42
CA GLU A 125 -7.24 -15.03 29.26
C GLU A 125 -7.29 -13.88 28.25
N GLN A 126 -6.31 -12.96 28.30
CA GLN A 126 -6.23 -11.86 27.35
C GLN A 126 -6.05 -12.37 25.92
N LEU A 127 -5.15 -13.34 25.72
CA LEU A 127 -4.91 -13.94 24.41
C LEU A 127 -6.16 -14.65 23.88
N LEU A 128 -6.86 -15.40 24.73
CA LEU A 128 -8.10 -16.08 24.35
C LEU A 128 -9.19 -15.10 23.93
N LYS A 129 -9.30 -13.98 24.66
CA LYS A 129 -10.25 -12.91 24.32
C LYS A 129 -9.90 -12.27 22.98
N GLU A 130 -8.63 -11.93 22.74
CA GLU A 130 -8.20 -11.32 21.48
C GLU A 130 -8.41 -12.25 20.26
N VAL A 131 -8.13 -13.55 20.43
CA VAL A 131 -8.42 -14.57 19.41
C VAL A 131 -9.93 -14.66 19.15
N SER A 132 -10.76 -14.64 20.18
CA SER A 132 -12.22 -14.69 20.04
C SER A 132 -12.76 -13.44 19.32
N ASP A 133 -12.31 -12.25 19.75
CA ASP A 133 -12.73 -10.96 19.17
C ASP A 133 -12.27 -10.81 17.71
N SER A 134 -11.08 -11.31 17.38
CA SER A 134 -10.59 -11.31 15.99
C SER A 134 -11.36 -12.30 15.11
N GLN A 135 -11.63 -13.52 15.59
CA GLN A 135 -12.47 -14.49 14.89
C GLN A 135 -13.88 -13.96 14.63
N GLU A 136 -14.50 -13.27 15.59
CA GLU A 136 -15.81 -12.66 15.41
C GLU A 136 -15.78 -11.54 14.36
N ARG A 137 -14.74 -10.69 14.37
CA ARG A 137 -14.53 -9.66 13.34
C ARG A 137 -14.41 -10.27 11.95
N PHE A 138 -13.61 -11.33 11.78
CA PHE A 138 -13.48 -12.03 10.50
C PHE A 138 -14.79 -12.67 10.05
N ARG A 139 -15.57 -13.24 10.97
CA ARG A 139 -16.90 -13.80 10.65
C ARG A 139 -17.85 -12.72 10.13
N LYS A 140 -17.90 -11.57 10.80
CA LYS A 140 -18.70 -10.41 10.35
C LYS A 140 -18.27 -9.90 8.97
N GLN A 141 -16.96 -9.85 8.70
CA GLN A 141 -16.45 -9.48 7.38
C GLN A 141 -16.85 -10.50 6.30
N LEU A 142 -16.74 -11.80 6.56
CA LEU A 142 -17.17 -12.85 5.64
C LEU A 142 -18.66 -12.76 5.33
N GLU A 143 -19.51 -12.52 6.33
CA GLU A 143 -20.95 -12.30 6.13
C GLU A 143 -21.24 -11.08 5.26
N LEU A 144 -20.48 -9.98 5.44
CA LEU A 144 -20.59 -8.79 4.60
C LEU A 144 -20.16 -9.08 3.15
N TYR A 145 -19.05 -9.80 2.95
CA TYR A 145 -18.61 -10.21 1.62
C TYR A 145 -19.65 -11.06 0.91
N SER A 146 -20.22 -12.06 1.59
CA SER A 146 -21.29 -12.90 1.02
C SER A 146 -22.51 -12.06 0.62
N LYS A 147 -22.93 -11.09 1.46
CA LYS A 147 -24.04 -10.16 1.13
C LYS A 147 -23.71 -9.29 -0.08
N LEU A 148 -22.46 -8.81 -0.20
CA LEU A 148 -22.02 -8.00 -1.34
C LEU A 148 -21.95 -8.83 -2.63
N GLU A 149 -21.52 -10.08 -2.55
CA GLU A 149 -21.47 -10.99 -3.70
C GLU A 149 -22.88 -11.26 -4.27
N VAL A 150 -23.87 -11.48 -3.39
CA VAL A 150 -25.27 -11.60 -3.80
C VAL A 150 -25.79 -10.31 -4.46
N LYS A 151 -25.46 -9.13 -3.91
CA LYS A 151 -25.82 -7.85 -4.52
C LYS A 151 -25.18 -7.67 -5.90
N LEU A 152 -23.91 -8.01 -6.04
CA LEU A 152 -23.18 -7.93 -7.29
C LEU A 152 -23.82 -8.82 -8.36
N GLU A 153 -24.22 -10.04 -8.01
CA GLU A 153 -24.89 -10.93 -8.95
C GLU A 153 -26.28 -10.40 -9.35
N ASN A 154 -27.01 -9.79 -8.42
CA ASN A 154 -28.28 -9.13 -8.73
C ASN A 154 -28.10 -7.95 -9.70
N GLU A 155 -27.09 -7.10 -9.47
CA GLU A 155 -26.75 -5.99 -10.37
C GLU A 155 -26.35 -6.48 -11.76
N LYS A 156 -25.53 -7.54 -11.85
CA LYS A 156 -25.19 -8.18 -13.14
C LYS A 156 -26.43 -8.69 -13.88
N ASN A 157 -27.39 -9.26 -13.17
CA ASN A 157 -28.65 -9.73 -13.77
C ASN A 157 -29.52 -8.57 -14.24
N LEU A 158 -29.58 -7.46 -13.50
CA LEU A 158 -30.30 -6.24 -13.91
C LEU A 158 -29.64 -5.59 -15.13
N HIS A 159 -28.31 -5.52 -15.16
CA HIS A 159 -27.55 -5.00 -16.29
C HIS A 159 -27.84 -5.80 -17.56
N ARG A 160 -27.74 -7.14 -17.50
CA ARG A 160 -28.07 -8.02 -18.64
C ARG A 160 -29.49 -7.80 -19.16
N LYS A 161 -30.46 -7.58 -18.26
CA LYS A 161 -31.85 -7.25 -18.66
C LYS A 161 -31.91 -5.90 -19.35
N ALA A 162 -31.28 -4.87 -18.79
CA ALA A 162 -31.24 -3.53 -19.38
C ALA A 162 -30.57 -3.54 -20.77
N GLU A 163 -29.46 -4.25 -20.94
CA GLU A 163 -28.79 -4.45 -22.24
C GLU A 163 -29.70 -5.14 -23.24
N SER A 164 -30.43 -6.20 -22.83
CA SER A 164 -31.37 -6.87 -23.73
C SER A 164 -32.52 -5.97 -24.18
N PHE A 165 -33.00 -5.08 -23.29
CA PHE A 165 -34.01 -4.08 -23.64
C PHE A 165 -33.44 -3.00 -24.56
N ALA A 166 -32.22 -2.52 -24.30
CA ALA A 166 -31.54 -1.55 -25.15
C ALA A 166 -31.32 -2.10 -26.57
N ALA A 167 -30.82 -3.33 -26.70
CA ALA A 167 -30.65 -3.98 -28.01
C ALA A 167 -32.00 -4.18 -28.73
N SER A 168 -33.08 -4.51 -28.01
CA SER A 168 -34.43 -4.59 -28.59
C SER A 168 -34.95 -3.22 -29.03
N ALA A 169 -34.62 -2.14 -28.31
CA ALA A 169 -35.00 -0.79 -28.70
C ALA A 169 -34.21 -0.30 -29.92
N GLU A 170 -32.90 -0.56 -29.96
CA GLU A 170 -32.02 -0.20 -31.07
C GLU A 170 -32.41 -0.91 -32.38
N THR A 171 -32.77 -2.19 -32.32
CA THR A 171 -33.27 -2.93 -33.48
C THR A 171 -34.59 -2.36 -34.00
N LYS A 172 -35.52 -1.98 -33.11
CA LYS A 172 -36.78 -1.31 -33.49
C LYS A 172 -36.53 0.09 -34.06
N ALA A 173 -35.61 0.86 -33.49
CA ALA A 173 -35.24 2.18 -34.00
C ALA A 173 -34.65 2.07 -35.41
N SER A 174 -33.72 1.14 -35.62
CA SER A 174 -33.13 0.85 -36.94
C SER A 174 -34.19 0.43 -37.97
N GLU A 175 -35.20 -0.34 -37.57
CA GLU A 175 -36.31 -0.71 -38.44
C GLU A 175 -37.19 0.50 -38.81
N LEU A 176 -37.47 1.39 -37.85
CA LEU A 176 -38.22 2.62 -38.09
C LEU A 176 -37.45 3.60 -38.98
N GLU A 177 -36.14 3.74 -38.80
CA GLU A 177 -35.28 4.54 -39.67
C GLU A 177 -35.30 4.03 -41.11
N LYS A 178 -35.21 2.71 -41.30
CA LYS A 178 -35.36 2.11 -42.64
C LYS A 178 -36.72 2.42 -43.25
N LYS A 179 -37.82 2.31 -42.49
CA LYS A 179 -39.16 2.69 -42.97
C LYS A 179 -39.26 4.17 -43.33
N LEU A 180 -38.69 5.05 -42.51
CA LEU A 180 -38.64 6.50 -42.76
C LEU A 180 -37.84 6.85 -44.01
N SER A 181 -36.66 6.24 -44.20
CA SER A 181 -35.85 6.47 -45.40
C SER A 181 -36.59 6.06 -46.67
N HIS A 182 -37.23 4.88 -46.68
CA HIS A 182 -38.05 4.42 -47.80
C HIS A 182 -39.23 5.36 -48.09
N LEU A 183 -39.94 5.82 -47.05
CA LEU A 183 -41.03 6.79 -47.21
C LEU A 183 -40.54 8.13 -47.76
N SER A 184 -39.42 8.63 -47.23
CA SER A 184 -38.78 9.86 -47.71
C SER A 184 -38.41 9.76 -49.19
N GLU A 185 -37.77 8.68 -49.61
CA GLU A 185 -37.47 8.45 -51.02
C GLU A 185 -38.75 8.36 -51.89
N SER A 186 -39.80 7.72 -51.38
CA SER A 186 -41.08 7.61 -52.10
C SER A 186 -41.73 8.98 -52.30
N ILE A 187 -41.78 9.80 -51.24
CA ILE A 187 -42.28 11.18 -51.29
C ILE A 187 -41.43 12.01 -52.26
N GLU A 188 -40.10 11.84 -52.24
CA GLU A 188 -39.23 12.58 -53.13
C GLU A 188 -39.44 12.20 -54.61
N ARG A 189 -39.61 10.91 -54.90
CA ARG A 189 -39.97 10.41 -56.25
C ARG A 189 -41.31 10.99 -56.70
N GLU A 190 -42.31 11.04 -55.83
CA GLU A 190 -43.62 11.60 -56.13
C GLU A 190 -43.59 13.10 -56.36
N ARG A 191 -42.85 13.85 -55.53
CA ARG A 191 -42.60 15.28 -55.72
C ARG A 191 -41.95 15.56 -57.07
N ARG A 192 -40.97 14.75 -57.49
CA ARG A 192 -40.34 14.87 -58.81
C ARG A 192 -41.36 14.61 -59.93
N ARG A 193 -42.22 13.59 -59.81
CA ARG A 193 -43.31 13.33 -60.78
C ARG A 193 -44.25 14.52 -60.91
N LEU A 194 -44.78 15.02 -59.79
CA LEU A 194 -45.71 16.16 -59.78
C LEU A 194 -45.07 17.44 -60.33
N ASN A 195 -43.80 17.71 -60.02
CA ASN A 195 -43.09 18.85 -60.59
C ASN A 195 -42.94 18.75 -62.11
N ASN A 196 -42.69 17.55 -62.64
CA ASN A 196 -42.61 17.32 -64.08
C ASN A 196 -43.97 17.53 -64.76
N GLU A 197 -45.06 17.01 -64.16
CA GLU A 197 -46.42 17.24 -64.64
C GLU A 197 -46.79 18.73 -64.64
N LEU A 198 -46.45 19.46 -63.58
CA LEU A 198 -46.70 20.90 -63.48
C LEU A 198 -45.90 21.66 -64.55
N ALA A 199 -44.63 21.30 -64.77
CA ALA A 199 -43.80 21.89 -65.83
C ALA A 199 -44.40 21.64 -67.22
N GLN A 200 -44.85 20.41 -67.50
CA GLN A 200 -45.52 20.06 -68.75
C GLN A 200 -46.81 20.87 -68.95
N LEU A 201 -47.71 20.88 -67.97
CA LEU A 201 -48.96 21.63 -68.01
C LEU A 201 -48.72 23.14 -68.22
N LYS A 202 -47.66 23.70 -67.62
CA LYS A 202 -47.28 25.09 -67.83
C LYS A 202 -46.82 25.36 -69.26
N THR A 203 -46.09 24.43 -69.89
CA THR A 203 -45.70 24.56 -71.30
C THR A 203 -46.88 24.42 -72.25
N GLU A 204 -47.77 23.46 -72.00
CA GLU A 204 -49.00 23.25 -72.78
C GLU A 204 -49.94 24.46 -72.68
N SER A 205 -50.10 25.00 -71.47
CA SER A 205 -50.87 26.22 -71.23
C SER A 205 -50.26 27.44 -71.93
N LYS A 206 -48.94 27.61 -71.91
CA LYS A 206 -48.28 28.69 -72.67
C LYS A 206 -48.52 28.53 -74.17
N PHE A 207 -48.41 27.30 -74.70
CA PHE A 207 -48.66 27.03 -76.11
C PHE A 207 -50.12 27.31 -76.49
N SER A 208 -51.08 26.90 -75.66
CA SER A 208 -52.50 27.16 -75.92
C SER A 208 -52.83 28.65 -75.89
N VAL A 209 -52.28 29.41 -74.94
CA VAL A 209 -52.41 30.88 -74.87
C VAL A 209 -51.79 31.54 -76.10
N SER A 210 -50.59 31.14 -76.52
CA SER A 210 -49.96 31.66 -77.73
C SER A 210 -50.78 31.38 -78.99
N ARG A 211 -51.37 30.18 -79.11
CA ARG A 211 -52.26 29.83 -80.22
C ARG A 211 -53.51 30.70 -80.23
N ILE A 212 -54.21 30.82 -79.10
CA ILE A 212 -55.40 31.67 -78.97
C ILE A 212 -55.07 33.12 -79.31
N ARG A 213 -53.91 33.62 -78.87
CA ARG A 213 -53.44 34.97 -79.19
C ARG A 213 -53.23 35.16 -80.70
N ALA A 214 -52.55 34.22 -81.36
CA ALA A 214 -52.34 34.28 -82.81
C ALA A 214 -53.66 34.24 -83.60
N ASP A 215 -54.60 33.39 -83.18
CA ASP A 215 -55.95 33.32 -83.77
C ASP A 215 -56.70 34.64 -83.58
N LEU A 216 -56.59 35.25 -82.40
CA LEU A 216 -57.20 36.55 -82.09
C LEU A 216 -56.59 37.68 -82.94
N GLU A 217 -55.27 37.77 -83.04
CA GLU A 217 -54.56 38.73 -83.91
C GLU A 217 -54.98 38.56 -85.38
N GLN A 218 -55.15 37.32 -85.85
CA GLN A 218 -55.65 37.05 -87.21
C GLN A 218 -57.09 37.53 -87.40
N MET A 219 -57.96 37.31 -86.41
CA MET A 219 -59.35 37.74 -86.45
C MET A 219 -59.48 39.26 -86.37
N GLU A 220 -58.66 39.93 -85.55
CA GLU A 220 -58.57 41.39 -85.50
C GLU A 220 -58.14 41.96 -86.85
N CYS A 221 -57.11 41.40 -87.50
CA CYS A 221 -56.69 41.83 -88.84
C CYS A 221 -57.83 41.70 -89.87
N LYS A 222 -58.57 40.59 -89.84
CA LYS A 222 -59.73 40.39 -90.73
C LYS A 222 -60.84 41.39 -90.45
N ALA A 223 -61.13 41.67 -89.18
CA ALA A 223 -62.15 42.64 -88.79
C ALA A 223 -61.77 44.06 -89.26
N VAL A 224 -60.52 44.48 -89.03
CA VAL A 224 -60.01 45.79 -89.49
C VAL A 224 -60.06 45.91 -91.01
N ASN A 225 -59.72 44.85 -91.74
CA ASN A 225 -59.82 44.86 -93.20
C ASN A 225 -61.28 44.98 -93.67
N ALA A 226 -62.20 44.23 -93.07
CA ALA A 226 -63.62 44.32 -93.39
C ALA A 226 -64.21 45.70 -93.05
N GLU A 227 -63.75 46.33 -91.96
CA GLU A 227 -64.11 47.70 -91.60
C GLU A 227 -63.62 48.69 -92.66
N LYS A 228 -62.35 48.62 -93.08
CA LYS A 228 -61.80 49.44 -94.16
C LYS A 228 -62.51 49.23 -95.50
N GLU A 229 -62.83 47.99 -95.85
CA GLU A 229 -63.61 47.68 -97.06
C GLU A 229 -65.02 48.29 -96.97
N SER A 230 -65.66 48.23 -95.80
CA SER A 230 -66.96 48.87 -95.57
C SER A 230 -66.88 50.39 -95.65
N GLU A 231 -65.84 51.01 -95.12
CA GLU A 231 -65.59 52.45 -95.24
C GLU A 231 -65.40 52.84 -96.70
N LEU A 232 -64.57 52.11 -97.46
CA LEU A 232 -64.38 52.34 -98.89
C LEU A 232 -65.68 52.20 -99.70
N LEU A 233 -66.49 51.17 -99.42
CA LEU A 233 -67.79 51.00 -100.08
C LEU A 233 -68.76 52.13 -99.73
N LYS A 234 -68.70 52.65 -98.50
CA LYS A 234 -69.48 53.80 -98.08
C LYS A 234 -69.04 55.07 -98.79
N GLU A 235 -67.74 55.31 -98.94
CA GLU A 235 -67.18 56.39 -99.75
C GLU A 235 -67.65 56.29 -101.21
N GLN A 236 -67.54 55.10 -101.82
CA GLN A 236 -68.04 54.84 -103.18
C GLN A 236 -69.55 55.10 -103.31
N LEU A 237 -70.34 54.73 -102.31
CA LEU A 237 -71.77 55.00 -102.27
C LEU A 237 -72.06 56.50 -102.18
N ASP A 238 -71.32 57.23 -101.35
CA ASP A 238 -71.49 58.67 -101.19
C ASP A 238 -71.04 59.44 -102.44
N ASP A 239 -69.98 59.00 -103.12
CA ASP A 239 -69.58 59.49 -104.45
C ASP A 239 -70.67 59.22 -105.51
N LEU A 240 -71.26 58.02 -105.53
CA LEU A 240 -72.37 57.70 -106.44
C LEU A 240 -73.62 58.53 -106.12
N LYS A 241 -73.92 58.79 -104.84
CA LYS A 241 -74.99 59.71 -104.44
C LYS A 241 -74.69 61.12 -104.92
N LEU A 242 -73.43 61.57 -104.82
CA LEU A 242 -73.01 62.88 -105.29
C LEU A 242 -73.20 62.96 -106.81
N GLN A 243 -72.70 61.98 -107.57
CA GLN A 243 -72.90 61.87 -109.02
C GLN A 243 -74.38 61.80 -109.40
N LEU A 244 -75.21 61.09 -108.64
CA LEU A 244 -76.66 61.03 -108.87
C LEU A 244 -77.32 62.38 -108.58
N SER A 245 -76.95 63.05 -107.48
CA SER A 245 -77.44 64.37 -107.14
C SER A 245 -77.01 65.41 -108.17
N GLU A 246 -75.80 65.25 -108.71
CA GLU A 246 -75.26 66.06 -109.79
C GLU A 246 -75.94 65.73 -111.12
N CYS A 247 -76.30 64.48 -111.39
CA CYS A 247 -77.07 64.07 -112.57
C CYS A 247 -78.53 64.54 -112.48
N LEU A 248 -79.14 64.50 -111.28
CA LEU A 248 -80.45 65.10 -111.01
C LEU A 248 -80.39 66.62 -111.10
N HIS A 249 -79.31 67.24 -110.62
CA HIS A 249 -79.07 68.66 -110.77
C HIS A 249 -78.82 69.03 -112.23
N GLN A 250 -78.09 68.22 -113.00
CA GLN A 250 -77.91 68.37 -114.45
C GLN A 250 -79.22 68.14 -115.21
N LYS A 251 -80.08 67.21 -114.77
CA LYS A 251 -81.44 67.02 -115.31
C LYS A 251 -82.33 68.21 -115.00
N PHE A 252 -82.32 68.69 -113.75
CA PHE A 252 -83.04 69.89 -113.31
C PHE A 252 -82.48 71.14 -114.00
N GLU A 253 -81.16 71.23 -114.20
CA GLU A 253 -80.48 72.27 -114.95
C GLU A 253 -80.72 72.11 -116.46
N LEU A 254 -80.95 70.93 -117.03
CA LEU A 254 -81.39 70.76 -118.43
C LEU A 254 -82.87 71.15 -118.59
N GLU A 255 -83.70 70.86 -117.59
CA GLU A 255 -85.09 71.33 -117.49
C GLU A 255 -85.14 72.87 -117.28
N LYS A 256 -84.16 73.46 -116.57
CA LYS A 256 -84.02 74.90 -116.30
C LYS A 256 -83.27 75.67 -117.39
N LYS A 257 -82.31 75.04 -118.09
CA LYS A 257 -81.58 75.56 -119.28
C LYS A 257 -82.40 75.46 -120.57
N LEU A 258 -83.56 74.78 -120.56
CA LEU A 258 -84.65 74.99 -121.53
C LEU A 258 -85.46 76.28 -121.26
N SER A 259 -85.19 77.02 -120.18
CA SER A 259 -85.92 78.23 -119.78
C SER A 259 -85.09 79.49 -119.48
N SER A 260 -83.75 79.52 -119.63
CA SER A 260 -82.97 80.77 -119.79
C SER A 260 -81.46 80.56 -119.93
N LEU A 261 -80.84 81.40 -120.76
CA LEU A 261 -79.40 81.53 -121.05
C LEU A 261 -78.74 82.64 -120.19
N MET A 262 -77.44 82.46 -119.88
CA MET A 262 -76.32 83.44 -119.70
C MET A 262 -75.56 83.44 -118.33
N PHE A 263 -74.24 83.11 -118.40
CA PHE A 263 -73.03 83.70 -117.71
C PHE A 263 -72.96 83.78 -116.15
N GLN A 264 -71.85 83.67 -115.37
CA GLN A 264 -70.38 83.67 -115.54
C GLN A 264 -69.67 83.28 -114.18
N GLU A 265 -68.62 82.44 -114.23
CA GLU A 265 -67.28 82.47 -113.56
C GLU A 265 -67.01 82.59 -112.04
N GLY A 266 -65.98 81.88 -111.57
CA GLY A 266 -65.20 82.19 -110.35
C GLY A 266 -64.49 81.00 -109.69
N CYS A 267 -63.15 81.00 -109.66
CA CYS A 267 -62.26 79.90 -109.23
C CYS A 267 -61.59 80.16 -107.85
N SER A 268 -61.03 79.08 -107.26
CA SER A 268 -59.73 79.01 -106.52
C SER A 268 -59.64 79.34 -105.03
N SER A 269 -59.00 78.44 -104.26
CA SER A 269 -57.86 78.79 -103.37
C SER A 269 -57.20 77.54 -102.73
N GLU A 270 -56.30 76.88 -103.47
CA GLU A 270 -55.52 75.69 -103.06
C GLU A 270 -54.30 76.02 -102.15
N SER A 271 -53.99 77.31 -101.98
CA SER A 271 -52.82 77.80 -101.22
C SER A 271 -52.97 77.75 -99.69
N ASN A 272 -54.21 77.75 -99.16
CA ASN A 272 -54.47 77.78 -97.71
C ASN A 272 -54.42 76.42 -97.01
N ILE A 273 -54.46 75.31 -97.76
CA ILE A 273 -54.53 73.95 -97.19
C ILE A 273 -53.12 73.45 -96.82
N LEU A 274 -52.13 73.70 -97.68
CA LEU A 274 -50.75 73.27 -97.48
C LEU A 274 -50.09 73.91 -96.25
N VAL A 275 -50.35 75.20 -96.02
CA VAL A 275 -49.81 75.93 -94.85
C VAL A 275 -50.37 75.39 -93.53
N LYS A 276 -51.65 75.01 -93.51
CA LYS A 276 -52.26 74.39 -92.31
C LYS A 276 -51.67 73.02 -91.99
N HIS A 277 -51.40 72.20 -93.00
CA HIS A 277 -50.84 70.86 -92.80
C HIS A 277 -49.40 70.91 -92.26
N LEU A 278 -48.57 71.81 -92.78
CA LEU A 278 -47.21 72.02 -92.26
C LEU A 278 -47.19 72.59 -90.83
N GLN A 279 -48.18 73.39 -90.44
CA GLN A 279 -48.33 73.87 -89.06
C GLN A 279 -48.81 72.77 -88.08
N GLU A 280 -49.59 71.81 -88.56
CA GLU A 280 -50.06 70.66 -87.78
C GLU A 280 -48.90 69.67 -87.50
N GLU A 281 -48.08 69.36 -88.51
CA GLU A 281 -46.91 68.48 -88.37
C GLU A 281 -45.86 69.06 -87.40
N LEU A 282 -45.62 70.37 -87.45
CA LEU A 282 -44.74 71.06 -86.49
C LEU A 282 -45.26 70.94 -85.04
N ARG A 283 -46.59 71.07 -84.83
CA ARG A 283 -47.21 70.85 -83.52
C ARG A 283 -47.09 69.39 -83.05
N ASN A 284 -47.21 68.44 -83.95
CA ASN A 284 -47.07 67.01 -83.64
C ASN A 284 -45.64 66.68 -83.22
N CYS A 285 -44.62 67.11 -83.96
CA CYS A 285 -43.21 66.92 -83.59
C CYS A 285 -42.87 67.56 -82.23
N GLU A 286 -43.40 68.75 -81.93
CA GLU A 286 -43.21 69.38 -80.61
C GLU A 286 -43.87 68.58 -79.46
N SER A 287 -44.99 67.90 -79.73
CA SER A 287 -45.68 67.05 -78.76
C SER A 287 -44.91 65.76 -78.47
N GLU A 288 -44.33 65.14 -79.50
CA GLU A 288 -43.49 63.94 -79.37
C GLU A 288 -42.19 64.24 -78.62
N VAL A 289 -41.55 65.38 -78.87
CA VAL A 289 -40.36 65.81 -78.11
C VAL A 289 -40.70 66.06 -76.64
N ARG A 290 -41.89 66.58 -76.33
CA ARG A 290 -42.36 66.72 -74.94
C ARG A 290 -42.58 65.36 -74.28
N GLU A 291 -43.19 64.39 -74.97
CA GLU A 291 -43.36 63.03 -74.45
C GLU A 291 -42.03 62.30 -74.28
N ALA A 292 -41.09 62.43 -75.23
CA ALA A 292 -39.75 61.87 -75.11
C ALA A 292 -38.98 62.41 -73.90
N ARG A 293 -39.12 63.70 -73.58
CA ARG A 293 -38.54 64.29 -72.35
C ARG A 293 -39.18 63.73 -71.09
N LYS A 294 -40.51 63.56 -71.07
CA LYS A 294 -41.20 62.90 -69.94
C LYS A 294 -40.74 61.47 -69.78
N LEU A 295 -40.64 60.70 -70.86
CA LEU A 295 -40.14 59.32 -70.84
C LEU A 295 -38.70 59.24 -70.34
N LYS A 296 -37.83 60.16 -70.77
CA LYS A 296 -36.44 60.22 -70.29
C LYS A 296 -36.40 60.47 -68.78
N SER A 297 -37.17 61.45 -68.29
CA SER A 297 -37.24 61.73 -66.85
C SER A 297 -37.85 60.59 -66.03
N SER A 298 -38.80 59.83 -66.60
CA SER A 298 -39.38 58.66 -65.93
C SER A 298 -38.39 57.50 -65.90
N TYR A 299 -37.59 57.31 -66.95
CA TYR A 299 -36.56 56.28 -67.00
C TYR A 299 -35.46 56.52 -65.97
N GLU A 300 -34.97 57.77 -65.86
CA GLU A 300 -33.99 58.18 -64.83
C GLU A 300 -34.55 57.93 -63.40
N ASN A 301 -35.81 58.27 -63.14
CA ASN A 301 -36.46 57.98 -61.87
C ASN A 301 -36.61 56.47 -61.59
N ILE A 302 -36.93 55.67 -62.60
CA ILE A 302 -37.02 54.20 -62.49
C ILE A 302 -35.65 53.59 -62.17
N GLU A 303 -34.58 54.13 -62.75
CA GLU A 303 -33.21 53.65 -62.51
C GLU A 303 -32.75 53.92 -61.07
N ILE A 304 -33.02 55.13 -60.56
CA ILE A 304 -32.78 55.48 -59.15
C ILE A 304 -33.59 54.58 -58.19
N LEU A 305 -34.85 54.27 -58.53
CA LEU A 305 -35.68 53.37 -57.71
C LEU A 305 -35.16 51.93 -57.71
N LYS A 306 -34.63 51.44 -58.84
CA LYS A 306 -33.99 50.11 -58.91
C LYS A 306 -32.75 50.05 -58.01
N GLU A 307 -31.94 51.09 -58.00
CA GLU A 307 -30.75 51.17 -57.14
C GLU A 307 -31.14 51.17 -55.65
N LYS A 308 -32.10 52.00 -55.25
CA LYS A 308 -32.63 52.00 -53.87
C LYS A 308 -33.22 50.66 -53.45
N LEU A 309 -33.94 49.99 -54.36
CA LEU A 309 -34.49 48.65 -54.10
C LEU A 309 -33.38 47.62 -53.84
N LEU A 310 -32.28 47.68 -54.59
CA LEU A 310 -31.14 46.78 -54.40
C LEU A 310 -30.43 47.05 -53.08
N GLU A 311 -30.23 48.30 -52.70
CA GLU A 311 -29.61 48.65 -51.43
C GLU A 311 -30.47 48.20 -50.25
N GLU A 312 -31.79 48.40 -50.30
CA GLU A 312 -32.72 47.88 -49.29
C GLU A 312 -32.75 46.35 -49.22
N LYS A 313 -32.56 45.64 -50.35
CA LYS A 313 -32.39 44.18 -50.33
C LYS A 313 -31.13 43.77 -49.57
N ARG A 314 -30.00 44.45 -49.80
CA ARG A 314 -28.75 44.18 -49.07
C ARG A 314 -28.86 44.51 -47.58
N HIS A 315 -29.60 45.56 -47.22
CA HIS A 315 -29.88 45.86 -45.82
C HIS A 315 -30.71 44.78 -45.13
N ARG A 316 -31.75 44.29 -45.80
CA ARG A 316 -32.57 43.17 -45.29
C ARG A 316 -31.76 41.89 -45.15
N GLU A 317 -30.97 41.52 -46.15
CA GLU A 317 -30.12 40.31 -46.11
C GLU A 317 -29.13 40.36 -44.94
N ARG A 318 -28.52 41.53 -44.68
CA ARG A 318 -27.67 41.72 -43.50
C ARG A 318 -28.45 41.54 -42.20
N ALA A 319 -29.60 42.20 -42.06
CA ALA A 319 -30.44 42.06 -40.88
C ALA A 319 -30.93 40.61 -40.65
N GLU A 320 -31.30 39.88 -41.70
CA GLU A 320 -31.69 38.47 -41.63
C GLU A 320 -30.52 37.57 -41.19
N SER A 321 -29.31 37.84 -41.67
CA SER A 321 -28.10 37.12 -41.22
C SER A 321 -27.77 37.39 -39.75
N GLU A 322 -27.89 38.64 -39.30
CA GLU A 322 -27.70 39.02 -37.89
C GLU A 322 -28.77 38.38 -37.00
N LEU A 323 -30.02 38.32 -37.45
CA LEU A 323 -31.10 37.66 -36.73
C LEU A 323 -30.87 36.15 -36.59
N SER A 324 -30.34 35.50 -37.63
CA SER A 324 -29.96 34.08 -37.58
C SER A 324 -28.82 33.84 -36.59
N ASN A 325 -27.80 34.70 -36.59
CA ASN A 325 -26.70 34.64 -35.62
C ASN A 325 -27.18 34.85 -34.17
N LEU A 326 -28.14 35.75 -33.95
CA LEU A 326 -28.75 35.98 -32.63
C LEU A 326 -29.52 34.75 -32.14
N GLN A 327 -30.25 34.06 -33.02
CA GLN A 327 -30.94 32.81 -32.68
C GLN A 327 -29.97 31.69 -32.29
N GLU A 328 -28.82 31.60 -32.97
CA GLU A 328 -27.76 30.65 -32.61
C GLU A 328 -27.15 30.98 -31.24
N LEU A 329 -26.88 32.27 -30.98
CA LEU A 329 -26.40 32.74 -29.67
C LEU A 329 -27.40 32.45 -28.54
N GLU A 330 -28.70 32.66 -28.76
CA GLU A 330 -29.75 32.31 -27.78
C GLU A 330 -29.82 30.80 -27.50
N LEU A 331 -29.61 29.96 -28.52
CA LEU A 331 -29.55 28.51 -28.34
C LEU A 331 -28.34 28.11 -27.49
N ASN A 332 -27.17 28.67 -27.81
CA ASN A 332 -25.94 28.41 -27.08
C ASN A 332 -26.03 28.89 -25.62
N MET A 333 -26.63 30.05 -25.38
CA MET A 333 -26.89 30.57 -24.03
C MET A 333 -27.77 29.61 -23.22
N ARG A 334 -28.89 29.14 -23.80
CA ARG A 334 -29.76 28.14 -23.14
C ARG A 334 -29.04 26.84 -22.84
N ASN A 335 -28.18 26.36 -23.74
CA ASN A 335 -27.39 25.15 -23.50
C ASN A 335 -26.47 25.32 -22.29
N VAL A 336 -25.73 26.44 -22.21
CA VAL A 336 -24.84 26.74 -21.08
C VAL A 336 -25.62 26.90 -19.77
N GLU A 337 -26.79 27.55 -19.78
CA GLU A 337 -27.65 27.66 -18.61
C GLU A 337 -28.18 26.31 -18.11
N ASN A 338 -28.54 25.41 -19.04
CA ASN A 338 -28.97 24.05 -18.73
C ASN A 338 -27.82 23.24 -18.11
N GLU A 339 -26.62 23.32 -18.69
CA GLU A 339 -25.42 22.69 -18.13
C GLU A 339 -25.12 23.21 -16.73
N LEU A 340 -25.12 24.54 -16.54
CA LEU A 340 -24.87 25.17 -15.25
C LEU A 340 -25.92 24.77 -14.20
N SER A 341 -27.17 24.61 -14.61
CA SER A 341 -28.25 24.12 -13.75
C SER A 341 -28.05 22.65 -13.37
N SER A 342 -27.61 21.81 -14.32
CA SER A 342 -27.25 20.41 -14.08
C SER A 342 -26.10 20.28 -13.06
N TRP A 343 -25.02 21.06 -13.24
CA TRP A 343 -23.90 21.11 -12.30
C TRP A 343 -24.32 21.58 -10.91
N LYS A 344 -25.16 22.61 -10.82
CA LYS A 344 -25.72 23.08 -9.52
C LYS A 344 -26.55 22.01 -8.83
N LEU A 345 -27.30 21.20 -9.58
CA LEU A 345 -28.13 20.13 -9.04
C LEU A 345 -27.25 18.98 -8.53
N MET A 346 -26.26 18.57 -9.33
CA MET A 346 -25.28 17.55 -8.95
C MET A 346 -24.54 17.89 -7.66
N ILE A 347 -24.16 19.16 -7.45
CA ILE A 347 -23.47 19.59 -6.23
C ILE A 347 -24.36 19.48 -4.99
N LYS A 348 -25.66 19.75 -5.11
CA LYS A 348 -26.62 19.60 -4.01
C LYS A 348 -26.81 18.15 -3.58
N ASP A 349 -26.60 17.20 -4.50
CA ASP A 349 -26.72 15.76 -4.20
C ASP A 349 -25.50 15.23 -3.43
N ILE A 350 -24.37 15.96 -3.42
CA ILE A 350 -23.19 15.56 -2.65
C ILE A 350 -23.32 16.10 -1.20
N PRO A 351 -23.38 15.22 -0.18
CA PRO A 351 -23.49 15.64 1.21
C PRO A 351 -22.36 16.61 1.59
N ASP A 352 -22.73 17.63 2.35
CA ASP A 352 -21.84 18.67 2.86
C ASP A 352 -21.20 19.61 1.81
N PHE A 353 -21.58 19.58 0.52
CA PHE A 353 -21.16 20.58 -0.47
C PHE A 353 -22.26 21.61 -0.67
N SER A 354 -21.97 22.88 -0.42
CA SER A 354 -22.92 23.98 -0.57
C SER A 354 -22.68 24.79 -1.85
N CYS A 355 -21.43 24.83 -2.33
CA CYS A 355 -21.04 25.46 -3.60
C CYS A 355 -19.87 24.73 -4.29
N CYS A 356 -19.56 25.17 -5.52
CA CYS A 356 -18.42 24.64 -6.28
C CYS A 356 -17.07 24.95 -5.60
N GLU A 357 -16.96 26.04 -4.85
CA GLU A 357 -15.71 26.42 -4.16
C GLU A 357 -15.39 25.48 -2.99
N ASP A 358 -16.38 24.75 -2.47
CA ASP A 358 -16.17 23.78 -1.39
C ASP A 358 -15.43 22.52 -1.88
N ILE A 359 -15.52 22.20 -3.19
CA ILE A 359 -14.94 21.00 -3.82
C ILE A 359 -13.42 20.92 -3.62
N PRO A 360 -12.63 21.92 -4.04
CA PRO A 360 -11.19 21.88 -3.84
C PRO A 360 -10.79 21.85 -2.35
N ILE A 361 -11.51 22.57 -1.48
CA ILE A 361 -11.19 22.68 -0.06
C ILE A 361 -11.37 21.33 0.64
N LYS A 362 -12.49 20.65 0.39
CA LYS A 362 -12.78 19.34 0.98
C LYS A 362 -11.91 18.25 0.41
N PHE A 363 -11.60 18.32 -0.88
CA PHE A 363 -10.66 17.39 -1.49
C PHE A 363 -9.27 17.53 -0.86
N ALA A 364 -8.78 18.76 -0.64
CA ALA A 364 -7.52 18.99 0.07
C ALA A 364 -7.56 18.50 1.52
N ALA A 365 -8.69 18.67 2.22
CA ALA A 365 -8.88 18.15 3.57
C ALA A 365 -8.83 16.61 3.61
N LEU A 366 -9.52 15.95 2.68
CA LEU A 366 -9.48 14.48 2.52
C LEU A 366 -8.07 13.99 2.18
N GLN A 367 -7.36 14.67 1.28
CA GLN A 367 -5.97 14.33 0.97
C GLN A 367 -5.09 14.41 2.23
N LYS A 368 -5.25 15.46 3.04
CA LYS A 368 -4.53 15.60 4.31
C LYS A 368 -4.89 14.48 5.29
N GLU A 369 -6.17 14.15 5.43
CA GLU A 369 -6.63 13.06 6.30
C GLU A 369 -6.07 11.70 5.87
N VAL A 370 -6.01 11.43 4.56
CA VAL A 370 -5.41 10.20 4.01
C VAL A 370 -3.91 10.15 4.33
N ILE A 371 -3.18 11.25 4.17
CA ILE A 371 -1.76 11.33 4.51
C ILE A 371 -1.55 11.08 6.02
N ASP A 372 -2.31 11.76 6.88
CA ASP A 372 -2.22 11.59 8.33
C ASP A 372 -2.56 10.16 8.76
N SER A 373 -3.58 9.55 8.15
CA SER A 373 -3.97 8.16 8.40
C SER A 373 -2.87 7.18 7.95
N MET A 374 -2.29 7.42 6.77
CA MET A 374 -1.20 6.60 6.25
C MET A 374 0.06 6.69 7.11
N MET A 375 0.37 7.88 7.64
CA MET A 375 1.45 8.07 8.62
C MET A 375 1.21 7.26 9.89
N LYS A 376 0.01 7.37 10.50
CA LYS A 376 -0.35 6.59 11.70
C LYS A 376 -0.29 5.09 11.48
N VAL A 377 -0.73 4.61 10.31
CA VAL A 377 -0.60 3.19 9.93
C VAL A 377 0.88 2.80 9.79
N GLY A 378 1.71 3.67 9.22
CA GLY A 378 3.16 3.49 9.13
C GLY A 378 3.82 3.36 10.51
N GLU A 379 3.48 4.24 11.45
CA GLU A 379 3.96 4.20 12.84
C GLU A 379 3.52 2.91 13.56
N ALA A 380 2.23 2.54 13.45
CA ALA A 380 1.72 1.30 14.04
C ALA A 380 2.42 0.06 13.46
N ASN A 381 2.68 0.04 12.15
CA ASN A 381 3.41 -1.04 11.49
C ASN A 381 4.88 -1.12 11.94
N ALA A 382 5.53 0.03 12.16
CA ALA A 382 6.88 0.08 12.71
C ALA A 382 6.94 -0.47 14.15
N HIS A 383 5.98 -0.09 14.99
CA HIS A 383 5.85 -0.62 16.36
C HIS A 383 5.59 -2.13 16.37
N MET A 384 4.75 -2.63 15.46
CA MET A 384 4.49 -4.06 15.31
C MET A 384 5.77 -4.83 14.93
N LYS A 385 6.53 -4.35 13.94
CA LYS A 385 7.82 -4.95 13.58
C LYS A 385 8.81 -4.97 14.73
N GLN A 386 8.85 -3.90 15.53
CA GLN A 386 9.70 -3.85 16.71
C GLN A 386 9.30 -4.90 17.75
N MET A 387 8.00 -5.11 17.97
CA MET A 387 7.50 -6.18 18.84
C MET A 387 7.80 -7.58 18.29
N GLU A 388 7.67 -7.80 16.98
CA GLU A 388 8.04 -9.08 16.33
C GLU A 388 9.53 -9.40 16.55
N VAL A 389 10.42 -8.43 16.32
CA VAL A 389 11.86 -8.61 16.56
C VAL A 389 12.16 -8.91 18.03
N ALA A 390 11.50 -8.22 18.95
CA ALA A 390 11.66 -8.47 20.39
C ALA A 390 11.15 -9.87 20.79
N LEU A 391 10.05 -10.33 20.20
CA LEU A 391 9.51 -11.66 20.41
C LEU A 391 10.47 -12.73 19.89
N ASP A 392 11.01 -12.57 18.67
CA ASP A 392 11.98 -13.50 18.10
C ASP A 392 13.25 -13.58 18.94
N ALA A 393 13.76 -12.45 19.42
CA ALA A 393 14.90 -12.39 20.34
C ALA A 393 14.61 -13.10 21.67
N ALA A 394 13.42 -12.91 22.24
CA ALA A 394 13.00 -13.58 23.47
C ALA A 394 12.83 -15.09 23.28
N GLN A 395 12.27 -15.53 22.15
CA GLN A 395 12.15 -16.94 21.81
C GLN A 395 13.51 -17.60 21.60
N LEU A 396 14.45 -16.91 20.94
CA LEU A 396 15.83 -17.38 20.80
C LEU A 396 16.51 -17.50 22.17
N GLY A 397 16.36 -16.48 23.03
CA GLY A 397 16.84 -16.51 24.41
C GLY A 397 16.29 -17.69 25.22
N LYS A 398 14.98 -17.96 25.10
CA LYS A 398 14.34 -19.13 25.72
C LYS A 398 14.96 -20.44 25.24
N ARG A 399 15.08 -20.65 23.92
CA ARG A 399 15.68 -21.88 23.36
C ARG A 399 17.11 -22.07 23.87
N ASN A 400 17.91 -21.01 23.89
CA ASN A 400 19.28 -21.07 24.40
C ASN A 400 19.30 -21.50 25.88
N ALA A 401 18.49 -20.86 26.73
CA ALA A 401 18.39 -21.23 28.14
C ALA A 401 17.92 -22.68 28.35
N GLU A 402 16.97 -23.16 27.53
CA GLU A 402 16.52 -24.56 27.55
C GLU A 402 17.65 -25.52 27.16
N THR A 403 18.43 -25.20 26.12
CA THR A 403 19.58 -26.02 25.72
C THR A 403 20.69 -26.05 26.78
N GLU A 404 20.96 -24.92 27.43
CA GLU A 404 21.93 -24.84 28.52
C GLU A 404 21.46 -25.63 29.74
N ALA A 405 20.17 -25.53 30.10
CA ALA A 405 19.59 -26.29 31.21
C ALA A 405 19.62 -27.80 30.94
N ALA A 406 19.32 -28.23 29.71
CA ALA A 406 19.42 -29.64 29.30
C ALA A 406 20.85 -30.16 29.43
N LEU A 407 21.84 -29.36 28.99
CA LEU A 407 23.26 -29.71 29.08
C LEU A 407 23.76 -29.76 30.54
N ILE A 408 23.29 -28.85 31.40
CA ILE A 408 23.59 -28.91 32.84
C ILE A 408 23.00 -30.17 33.47
N LYS A 409 21.76 -30.52 33.10
CA LYS A 409 21.08 -31.73 33.57
C LYS A 409 21.86 -32.99 33.15
N GLU A 410 22.26 -33.10 31.88
CA GLU A 410 23.06 -34.22 31.39
C GLU A 410 24.39 -34.35 32.14
N LYS A 411 25.08 -33.22 32.39
CA LYS A 411 26.31 -33.21 33.20
C LYS A 411 26.07 -33.65 34.64
N ALA A 412 24.95 -33.25 35.24
CA ALA A 412 24.59 -33.66 36.60
C ALA A 412 24.32 -35.17 36.67
N GLU A 413 23.55 -35.71 35.72
CA GLU A 413 23.28 -37.15 35.61
C GLU A 413 24.58 -37.95 35.39
N ALA A 414 25.49 -37.47 34.53
CA ALA A 414 26.80 -38.10 34.33
C ALA A 414 27.65 -38.11 35.62
N LEU A 415 27.68 -37.00 36.36
CA LEU A 415 28.39 -36.92 37.65
C LEU A 415 27.77 -37.84 38.70
N GLU A 416 26.44 -37.98 38.71
CA GLU A 416 25.74 -38.88 39.63
C GLU A 416 26.11 -40.35 39.35
N LEU A 417 26.18 -40.75 38.08
CA LEU A 417 26.64 -42.08 37.68
C LEU A 417 28.11 -42.32 38.08
N ASP A 418 28.97 -41.32 37.92
CA ASP A 418 30.37 -41.40 38.37
C ASP A 418 30.48 -41.54 39.89
N ILE A 419 29.68 -40.79 40.66
CA ILE A 419 29.61 -40.88 42.12
C ILE A 419 29.23 -42.30 42.54
N LYS A 420 28.17 -42.87 41.93
CA LYS A 420 27.71 -44.25 42.15
C LYS A 420 28.81 -45.28 41.82
N ARG A 421 29.53 -45.11 40.71
CA ARG A 421 30.67 -45.98 40.35
C ARG A 421 31.78 -45.93 41.41
N VAL A 422 32.15 -44.73 41.88
CA VAL A 422 33.20 -44.58 42.90
C VAL A 422 32.74 -45.13 44.25
N GLU A 423 31.47 -44.99 44.61
CA GLU A 423 30.88 -45.63 45.80
C GLU A 423 31.05 -47.15 45.77
N LEU A 424 30.70 -47.80 44.64
CA LEU A 424 30.89 -49.24 44.46
C LEU A 424 32.37 -49.65 44.54
N MET A 425 33.26 -48.86 43.95
CA MET A 425 34.70 -49.11 44.08
C MET A 425 35.18 -48.97 45.53
N LEU A 426 34.69 -47.99 46.27
CA LEU A 426 35.06 -47.81 47.68
C LEU A 426 34.55 -48.96 48.54
N SER A 427 33.33 -49.45 48.30
CA SER A 427 32.80 -50.60 49.05
C SER A 427 33.65 -51.86 48.82
N THR A 428 34.01 -52.16 47.57
CA THR A 428 34.91 -53.30 47.27
C THR A 428 36.29 -53.14 47.89
N VAL A 429 36.89 -51.94 47.88
CA VAL A 429 38.19 -51.69 48.53
C VAL A 429 38.07 -51.82 50.07
N ASN A 430 36.98 -51.38 50.66
CA ASN A 430 36.74 -51.51 52.10
C ASN A 430 36.54 -52.97 52.50
N GLU A 431 35.83 -53.76 51.70
CA GLU A 431 35.73 -55.22 51.86
C GLU A 431 37.11 -55.89 51.80
N GLU A 432 37.93 -55.56 50.80
CA GLU A 432 39.30 -56.08 50.68
C GLU A 432 40.17 -55.65 51.88
N ARG A 433 40.02 -54.41 52.37
CA ARG A 433 40.72 -53.94 53.58
C ARG A 433 40.36 -54.76 54.81
N GLU A 434 39.06 -55.01 55.03
CA GLU A 434 38.61 -55.83 56.16
C GLU A 434 39.04 -57.30 56.02
N ARG A 435 38.98 -57.88 54.81
CA ARG A 435 39.56 -59.21 54.53
C ARG A 435 41.04 -59.26 54.89
N LEU A 436 41.84 -58.31 54.41
CA LEU A 436 43.27 -58.24 54.72
C LEU A 436 43.56 -58.01 56.21
N LYS A 437 42.75 -57.20 56.88
CA LYS A 437 42.85 -56.97 58.32
C LYS A 437 42.56 -58.26 59.12
N ASN A 438 41.58 -59.05 58.70
CA ASN A 438 41.29 -60.36 59.30
C ASN A 438 42.48 -61.32 59.10
N VAL A 439 43.03 -61.41 57.89
CA VAL A 439 44.24 -62.20 57.60
C VAL A 439 45.43 -61.77 58.47
N ILE A 440 45.66 -60.47 58.64
CA ILE A 440 46.72 -59.95 59.51
C ILE A 440 46.47 -60.29 60.98
N ASN A 441 45.22 -60.23 61.45
CA ASN A 441 44.86 -60.59 62.82
C ASN A 441 45.06 -62.09 63.09
N GLU A 442 44.74 -62.96 62.13
CA GLU A 442 45.02 -64.40 62.20
C GLU A 442 46.53 -64.69 62.18
N LEU A 443 47.29 -63.98 61.35
CA LEU A 443 48.76 -64.06 61.33
C LEU A 443 49.39 -63.56 62.64
N LYS A 444 48.79 -62.57 63.31
CA LYS A 444 49.23 -62.10 64.63
C LYS A 444 48.89 -63.09 65.74
N ARG A 445 47.73 -63.76 65.70
CA ARG A 445 47.37 -64.82 66.66
C ARG A 445 48.31 -66.03 66.55
N SER A 446 48.64 -66.45 65.33
CA SER A 446 49.58 -67.56 65.07
C SER A 446 51.05 -67.25 65.42
N LYS A 447 51.38 -66.02 65.84
CA LYS A 447 52.70 -65.66 66.40
C LYS A 447 52.77 -65.75 67.93
N ILE A 448 51.65 -65.87 68.63
CA ILE A 448 51.59 -65.85 70.11
C ILE A 448 51.65 -67.27 70.70
N ASP A 449 51.32 -68.31 69.93
CA ASP A 449 51.54 -69.72 70.29
C ASP A 449 52.61 -70.37 69.37
N PRO A 450 53.78 -70.79 69.88
CA PRO A 450 54.87 -71.31 69.06
C PRO A 450 54.82 -72.84 68.84
N ILE A 451 53.76 -73.53 69.28
CA ILE A 451 53.72 -75.01 69.19
C ILE A 451 52.41 -75.45 68.53
N GLY A 452 52.46 -75.56 67.20
CA GLY A 452 51.50 -76.31 66.39
C GLY A 452 50.56 -75.46 65.55
N ASP A 453 51.04 -74.90 64.44
CA ASP A 453 50.14 -74.61 63.30
C ASP A 453 50.87 -74.43 61.96
N GLU A 454 51.42 -75.53 61.44
CA GLU A 454 51.94 -75.60 60.07
C GLU A 454 50.81 -75.76 59.04
N THR A 455 49.69 -76.37 59.46
CA THR A 455 48.46 -76.58 58.68
C THR A 455 47.71 -75.28 58.37
N ALA A 456 47.48 -74.38 59.34
CA ALA A 456 46.80 -73.12 59.05
C ALA A 456 47.61 -72.19 58.12
N LYS A 457 48.95 -72.23 58.19
CA LYS A 457 49.82 -71.48 57.26
C LYS A 457 49.72 -72.01 55.83
N GLY A 458 49.58 -73.32 55.65
CA GLY A 458 49.35 -73.97 54.36
C GLY A 458 48.01 -73.58 53.73
N THR A 459 46.92 -73.57 54.53
CA THR A 459 45.60 -73.13 54.07
C THR A 459 45.59 -71.66 53.64
N LEU A 460 46.28 -70.80 54.39
CA LEU A 460 46.37 -69.37 54.09
C LEU A 460 47.20 -69.08 52.83
N LEU A 461 48.29 -69.83 52.60
CA LEU A 461 49.04 -69.78 51.34
C LEU A 461 48.21 -70.22 50.14
N GLN A 462 47.44 -71.30 50.28
CA GLN A 462 46.58 -71.82 49.22
C GLN A 462 45.43 -70.85 48.89
N GLU A 463 44.87 -70.16 49.90
CA GLU A 463 43.86 -69.12 49.68
C GLU A 463 44.44 -67.88 48.98
N LEU A 464 45.68 -67.49 49.31
CA LEU A 464 46.39 -66.42 48.60
C LEU A 464 46.71 -66.80 47.15
N GLU A 465 47.13 -68.05 46.88
CA GLU A 465 47.37 -68.55 45.52
C GLU A 465 46.08 -68.58 44.69
N LEU A 466 44.96 -69.03 45.27
CA LEU A 466 43.65 -68.98 44.61
C LEU A 466 43.20 -67.54 44.34
N THR A 467 43.51 -66.62 45.26
CA THR A 467 43.21 -65.19 45.08
C THR A 467 44.06 -64.57 43.98
N LEU A 468 45.35 -64.92 43.91
CA LEU A 468 46.27 -64.51 42.86
C LEU A 468 45.79 -65.02 41.49
N ALA A 469 45.42 -66.30 41.39
CA ALA A 469 44.88 -66.89 40.17
C ALA A 469 43.58 -66.20 39.70
N LYS A 470 42.69 -65.83 40.63
CA LYS A 470 41.50 -65.03 40.32
C LYS A 470 41.87 -63.64 39.78
N LYS A 471 42.87 -62.96 40.37
CA LYS A 471 43.33 -61.66 39.88
C LYS A 471 43.99 -61.77 38.50
N GLU A 472 44.76 -62.82 38.21
CA GLU A 472 45.31 -63.08 36.88
C GLU A 472 44.21 -63.30 35.82
N CYS A 473 43.14 -64.03 36.17
CA CYS A 473 41.97 -64.15 35.29
C CYS A 473 41.31 -62.80 35.02
N CYS A 474 41.12 -61.96 36.05
CA CYS A 474 40.59 -60.61 35.88
C CYS A 474 41.50 -59.73 35.00
N VAL A 475 42.82 -59.84 35.12
CA VAL A 475 43.77 -59.10 34.26
C VAL A 475 43.59 -59.51 32.80
N LYS A 476 43.48 -60.81 32.51
CA LYS A 476 43.25 -61.30 31.14
C LYS A 476 41.92 -60.80 30.56
N GLU A 477 40.87 -60.74 31.37
CA GLU A 477 39.56 -60.20 30.97
C GLU A 477 39.64 -58.70 30.66
N LEU A 478 40.32 -57.92 31.52
CA LEU A 478 40.57 -56.49 31.27
C LEU A 478 41.41 -56.26 30.01
N GLU A 479 42.41 -57.09 29.74
CA GLU A 479 43.19 -57.03 28.51
C GLU A 479 42.35 -57.35 27.26
N SER A 480 41.39 -58.29 27.35
CA SER A 480 40.43 -58.57 26.28
C SER A 480 39.52 -57.38 26.01
N ASN A 481 38.92 -56.82 27.08
CA ASN A 481 38.04 -55.65 26.99
C ASN A 481 38.78 -54.44 26.42
N LEU A 482 40.05 -54.23 26.79
CA LEU A 482 40.88 -53.15 26.25
C LEU A 482 41.12 -53.33 24.74
N LYS A 483 41.35 -54.56 24.27
CA LYS A 483 41.51 -54.86 22.84
C LYS A 483 40.22 -54.59 22.07
N GLU A 484 39.07 -55.03 22.59
CA GLU A 484 37.77 -54.77 22.00
C GLU A 484 37.47 -53.26 21.93
N GLN A 485 37.72 -52.52 23.02
CA GLN A 485 37.55 -51.09 23.07
C GLN A 485 38.48 -50.36 22.09
N LYS A 486 39.70 -50.85 21.88
CA LYS A 486 40.62 -50.31 20.87
C LYS A 486 40.09 -50.51 19.44
N VAL A 487 39.47 -51.66 19.15
CA VAL A 487 38.83 -51.90 17.84
C VAL A 487 37.63 -50.99 17.64
N ALA A 488 36.77 -50.85 18.65
CA ALA A 488 35.62 -49.94 18.61
C ALA A 488 36.05 -48.48 18.40
N ASN A 489 37.07 -48.01 19.13
CA ASN A 489 37.62 -46.67 18.96
C ASN A 489 38.20 -46.44 17.55
N ASN A 490 38.89 -47.45 16.98
CA ASN A 490 39.40 -47.36 15.61
C ASN A 490 38.27 -47.27 14.58
N HIS A 491 37.16 -47.99 14.80
CA HIS A 491 35.98 -47.91 13.95
C HIS A 491 35.34 -46.51 14.01
N GLN A 492 35.11 -45.99 15.22
CA GLN A 492 34.60 -44.63 15.43
C GLN A 492 35.50 -43.57 14.81
N LEU A 493 36.83 -43.71 14.92
CA LEU A 493 37.78 -42.82 14.26
C LEU A 493 37.64 -42.85 12.73
N GLY A 494 37.38 -44.02 12.15
CA GLY A 494 37.11 -44.17 10.71
C GLY A 494 35.81 -43.48 10.29
N GLU A 495 34.75 -43.63 11.07
CA GLU A 495 33.47 -42.94 10.83
C GLU A 495 33.61 -41.42 10.93
N ILE A 496 34.32 -40.92 11.94
CA ILE A 496 34.60 -39.49 12.10
C ILE A 496 35.37 -38.94 10.88
N LYS A 497 36.37 -39.67 10.37
CA LYS A 497 37.09 -39.28 9.16
C LYS A 497 36.15 -39.19 7.95
N LEU A 498 35.29 -40.19 7.76
CA LEU A 498 34.33 -40.20 6.65
C LEU A 498 33.29 -39.08 6.76
N LEU A 499 32.83 -38.76 7.98
CA LEU A 499 31.95 -37.63 8.24
C LEU A 499 32.64 -36.29 7.97
N ASN A 500 33.91 -36.14 8.35
CA ASN A 500 34.69 -34.94 8.04
C ASN A 500 34.88 -34.76 6.52
N GLU A 501 35.18 -35.83 5.78
CA GLU A 501 35.27 -35.77 4.31
C GLU A 501 33.94 -35.34 3.67
N LYS A 502 32.80 -35.83 4.19
CA LYS A 502 31.47 -35.38 3.75
C LYS A 502 31.24 -33.90 4.07
N LEU A 503 31.62 -33.47 5.27
CA LEU A 503 31.51 -32.06 5.68
C LEU A 503 32.34 -31.15 4.77
N ASP A 504 33.56 -31.54 4.42
CA ASP A 504 34.43 -30.80 3.50
C ASP A 504 33.84 -30.73 2.08
N ASN A 505 33.18 -31.79 1.62
CA ASN A 505 32.46 -31.78 0.34
C ASN A 505 31.28 -30.80 0.35
N GLU A 506 30.47 -30.81 1.41
CA GLU A 506 29.36 -29.86 1.54
C GLU A 506 29.87 -28.41 1.69
N ALA A 507 30.95 -28.17 2.43
CA ALA A 507 31.58 -26.86 2.50
C ALA A 507 32.06 -26.36 1.12
N ARG A 508 32.58 -27.25 0.27
CA ARG A 508 32.92 -26.91 -1.12
C ARG A 508 31.69 -26.60 -1.96
N ARG A 509 30.60 -27.35 -1.78
CA ARG A 509 29.32 -27.13 -2.47
C ARG A 509 28.71 -25.79 -2.09
N ILE A 510 28.69 -25.43 -0.80
CA ILE A 510 28.21 -24.14 -0.30
C ILE A 510 28.99 -23.00 -0.94
N LYS A 511 30.33 -23.06 -0.94
CA LYS A 511 31.17 -22.04 -1.62
C LYS A 511 30.88 -21.93 -3.12
N SER A 512 30.49 -23.01 -3.79
CA SER A 512 30.09 -22.95 -5.20
C SER A 512 28.77 -22.20 -5.39
N LEU A 513 27.79 -22.49 -4.53
CA LEU A 513 26.48 -21.83 -4.56
C LEU A 513 26.56 -20.35 -4.19
N GLU A 514 27.45 -19.98 -3.26
CA GLU A 514 27.72 -18.57 -2.93
C GLU A 514 28.23 -17.80 -4.15
N ARG A 515 29.18 -18.36 -4.91
CA ARG A 515 29.67 -17.73 -6.15
C ARG A 515 28.58 -17.59 -7.21
N GLU A 516 27.70 -18.57 -7.33
CA GLU A 516 26.55 -18.50 -8.23
C GLU A 516 25.55 -17.45 -7.77
N SER A 517 25.29 -17.35 -6.47
CA SER A 517 24.47 -16.30 -5.86
C SER A 517 25.03 -14.91 -6.18
N ASP A 518 26.35 -14.71 -6.03
CA ASP A 518 26.99 -13.43 -6.34
C ASP A 518 26.95 -13.09 -7.83
N ARG A 519 27.10 -14.11 -8.71
CA ARG A 519 26.90 -13.95 -10.15
C ARG A 519 25.46 -13.52 -10.47
N LEU A 520 24.46 -14.17 -9.86
CA LEU A 520 23.06 -13.82 -10.04
C LEU A 520 22.74 -12.42 -9.50
N ARG A 521 23.27 -12.03 -8.34
CA ARG A 521 23.15 -10.65 -7.81
C ARG A 521 23.74 -9.63 -8.79
N SER A 522 24.87 -9.96 -9.41
CA SER A 522 25.51 -9.09 -10.42
C SER A 522 24.68 -8.98 -11.70
N GLU A 523 24.06 -10.08 -12.14
CA GLU A 523 23.16 -10.10 -13.29
C GLU A 523 21.86 -9.32 -13.02
N ILE A 524 21.28 -9.47 -11.82
CA ILE A 524 20.14 -8.66 -11.37
C ILE A 524 20.52 -7.18 -11.37
N SER A 525 21.67 -6.81 -10.78
CA SER A 525 22.14 -5.42 -10.77
C SER A 525 22.33 -4.85 -12.18
N LEU A 526 22.83 -5.68 -13.12
CA LEU A 526 22.97 -5.31 -14.53
C LEU A 526 21.60 -5.12 -15.20
N LEU A 527 20.64 -6.00 -14.94
CA LEU A 527 19.28 -5.91 -15.48
C LEU A 527 18.52 -4.70 -14.89
N GLU A 528 18.66 -4.45 -13.60
CA GLU A 528 18.12 -3.26 -12.92
C GLU A 528 18.70 -1.97 -13.51
N SER A 529 20.02 -1.95 -13.78
CA SER A 529 20.67 -0.82 -14.45
C SER A 529 20.10 -0.60 -15.85
N LYS A 530 19.94 -1.66 -16.66
CA LYS A 530 19.30 -1.58 -17.99
C LYS A 530 17.83 -1.15 -17.91
N LEU A 531 17.10 -1.60 -16.89
CA LEU A 531 15.73 -1.18 -16.59
C LEU A 531 15.65 0.32 -16.28
N GLY A 532 16.59 0.82 -15.48
CA GLY A 532 16.70 2.24 -15.14
C GLY A 532 17.11 3.16 -16.32
N HIS A 533 17.84 2.62 -17.30
CA HIS A 533 18.32 3.39 -18.46
C HIS A 533 17.39 3.33 -19.69
N GLY A 534 16.39 2.45 -19.69
CA GLY A 534 15.43 2.36 -20.80
C GLY A 534 15.98 1.70 -22.07
N ASP A 535 17.10 0.96 -21.98
CA ASP A 535 17.75 0.25 -23.08
C ASP A 535 17.00 -1.03 -23.50
N PHE A 536 15.70 -0.90 -23.82
CA PHE A 536 14.94 -1.98 -24.44
C PHE A 536 14.62 -1.65 -25.88
N SER A 537 14.89 -2.62 -26.75
CA SER A 537 14.39 -2.60 -28.12
C SER A 537 12.85 -2.59 -28.07
N ALA A 538 12.24 -1.49 -28.53
CA ALA A 538 10.79 -1.33 -28.63
C ALA A 538 10.11 -2.44 -29.45
N ALA A 539 10.88 -3.21 -30.23
CA ALA A 539 10.39 -4.32 -31.03
C ALA A 539 10.03 -5.58 -30.21
N ASN A 540 10.64 -5.81 -29.03
CA ASN A 540 10.51 -7.10 -28.33
C ASN A 540 9.83 -7.05 -26.95
N THR A 541 9.61 -5.88 -26.36
CA THR A 541 9.09 -5.78 -24.99
C THR A 541 8.22 -4.55 -24.80
N LYS A 542 6.91 -4.76 -24.57
CA LYS A 542 5.99 -3.75 -24.03
C LYS A 542 6.15 -3.71 -22.50
N VAL A 543 7.22 -3.07 -22.02
CA VAL A 543 7.38 -2.81 -20.59
C VAL A 543 7.10 -1.33 -20.35
N LEU A 544 6.17 -1.06 -19.42
CA LEU A 544 5.87 0.28 -18.93
C LEU A 544 7.14 0.87 -18.31
N ARG A 545 7.52 2.09 -18.72
CA ARG A 545 8.61 2.84 -18.10
C ARG A 545 8.24 3.14 -16.65
N MET A 546 8.64 2.29 -15.70
CA MET A 546 8.63 2.64 -14.30
C MET A 546 9.96 3.34 -14.02
N ILE A 547 10.00 4.63 -14.33
CA ILE A 547 11.15 5.48 -14.02
C ILE A 547 11.18 5.59 -12.49
N ASN A 548 12.23 5.10 -11.85
CA ASN A 548 12.52 5.38 -10.44
C ASN A 548 12.94 6.86 -10.30
N THR A 549 12.00 7.79 -10.46
CA THR A 549 12.19 9.24 -10.29
C THR A 549 12.24 9.67 -8.83
N LEU A 550 11.89 8.81 -7.86
CA LEU A 550 11.67 9.26 -6.49
C LEU A 550 12.95 9.62 -5.70
N THR A 551 14.11 9.06 -6.06
CA THR A 551 15.36 9.32 -5.32
C THR A 551 16.28 10.32 -6.01
N VAL A 552 16.45 10.24 -7.34
CA VAL A 552 17.36 11.12 -8.08
C VAL A 552 16.75 12.52 -8.31
N ASP A 553 15.44 12.64 -8.54
CA ASP A 553 14.79 13.95 -8.73
C ASP A 553 14.79 14.78 -7.43
N ASN A 554 14.86 14.13 -6.26
CA ASN A 554 14.80 14.83 -4.98
C ASN A 554 16.12 15.53 -4.63
N GLU A 555 17.26 14.89 -4.93
CA GLU A 555 18.60 15.46 -4.69
C GLU A 555 18.92 16.62 -5.63
N ALA A 556 18.56 16.49 -6.92
CA ALA A 556 18.77 17.54 -7.91
C ALA A 556 17.92 18.79 -7.60
N LYS A 557 16.64 18.60 -7.24
CA LYS A 557 15.74 19.70 -6.82
C LYS A 557 16.21 20.36 -5.54
N GLN A 558 16.65 19.61 -4.53
CA GLN A 558 17.22 20.16 -3.30
C GLN A 558 18.48 20.98 -3.57
N THR A 559 19.33 20.54 -4.50
CA THR A 559 20.55 21.28 -4.89
C THR A 559 20.21 22.57 -5.63
N ILE A 560 19.22 22.55 -6.54
CA ILE A 560 18.72 23.75 -7.23
C ILE A 560 18.12 24.73 -6.23
N GLU A 561 17.34 24.24 -5.26
CA GLU A 561 16.72 25.06 -4.22
C GLU A 561 17.76 25.69 -3.28
N ALA A 562 18.77 24.94 -2.86
CA ALA A 562 19.90 25.46 -2.10
C ALA A 562 20.63 26.58 -2.85
N LEU A 563 20.94 26.39 -4.14
CA LEU A 563 21.56 27.41 -4.98
C LEU A 563 20.66 28.64 -5.17
N ARG A 564 19.34 28.47 -5.26
CA ARG A 564 18.37 29.59 -5.30
C ARG A 564 18.39 30.40 -4.00
N THR A 565 18.48 29.74 -2.84
CA THR A 565 18.60 30.44 -1.54
C THR A 565 19.93 31.20 -1.40
N GLU A 566 21.04 30.64 -1.87
CA GLU A 566 22.33 31.34 -1.88
C GLU A 566 22.37 32.52 -2.87
N LEU A 567 21.74 32.36 -4.03
CA LEU A 567 21.54 33.43 -5.00
C LEU A 567 20.70 34.57 -4.40
N GLN A 568 19.65 34.24 -3.65
CA GLN A 568 18.83 35.25 -2.98
C GLN A 568 19.61 35.99 -1.88
N LYS A 569 20.34 35.26 -1.04
CA LYS A 569 21.23 35.87 -0.02
C LYS A 569 22.32 36.75 -0.64
N THR A 570 22.84 36.40 -1.82
CA THR A 570 23.85 37.22 -2.50
C THR A 570 23.26 38.46 -3.17
N LYS A 571 22.02 38.40 -3.67
CA LYS A 571 21.28 39.59 -4.11
C LYS A 571 20.99 40.55 -2.95
N GLU A 572 20.59 40.04 -1.79
CA GLU A 572 20.37 40.85 -0.59
C GLU A 572 21.66 41.52 -0.11
N LYS A 573 22.79 40.81 -0.19
CA LYS A 573 24.11 41.40 0.07
C LYS A 573 24.49 42.49 -0.93
N LEU A 574 24.19 42.31 -2.23
CA LEU A 574 24.41 43.35 -3.23
C LEU A 574 23.58 44.60 -2.92
N GLN A 575 22.30 44.41 -2.60
CA GLN A 575 21.40 45.49 -2.23
C GLN A 575 21.88 46.23 -0.97
N ALA A 576 22.35 45.52 0.05
CA ALA A 576 22.92 46.14 1.25
C ALA A 576 24.20 46.93 0.94
N VAL A 577 25.04 46.46 0.01
CA VAL A 577 26.24 47.20 -0.43
C VAL A 577 25.86 48.44 -1.25
N GLU A 578 24.84 48.35 -2.11
CA GLU A 578 24.28 49.50 -2.85
C GLU A 578 23.68 50.55 -1.90
N GLU A 579 22.98 50.12 -0.85
CA GLU A 579 22.45 50.99 0.20
C GLU A 579 23.57 51.69 0.99
N LEU A 580 24.65 50.99 1.32
CA LEU A 580 25.83 51.56 2.00
C LEU A 580 26.63 52.51 1.09
N LYS A 581 26.69 52.25 -0.22
CA LYS A 581 27.33 53.11 -1.22
C LYS A 581 26.65 54.46 -1.37
N SER A 582 25.34 54.55 -1.07
CA SER A 582 24.63 55.83 -1.01
C SER A 582 25.11 56.75 0.14
N GLN A 583 25.91 56.22 1.09
CA GLN A 583 26.40 56.93 2.27
C GLN A 583 27.93 57.15 2.29
N SER A 584 28.73 56.41 1.50
CA SER A 584 30.20 56.56 1.48
C SER A 584 30.77 56.31 0.08
N GLY A 585 31.49 57.32 -0.45
CA GLY A 585 32.06 57.28 -1.79
C GLY A 585 33.26 56.34 -1.94
N ASP A 586 33.28 55.64 -3.06
CA ASP A 586 34.44 55.07 -3.77
C ASP A 586 34.99 53.68 -3.37
N ALA A 587 34.69 53.13 -2.19
CA ALA A 587 35.12 51.75 -1.85
C ALA A 587 34.17 50.63 -2.35
N GLY A 588 32.95 50.97 -2.80
CA GLY A 588 31.90 50.00 -3.14
C GLY A 588 32.03 49.31 -4.50
N MET A 589 32.70 49.93 -5.48
CA MET A 589 32.70 49.46 -6.89
C MET A 589 33.36 48.07 -7.08
N LEU A 590 34.42 47.77 -6.32
CA LEU A 590 35.13 46.49 -6.38
C LEU A 590 34.34 45.35 -5.72
N VAL A 591 33.60 45.66 -4.66
CA VAL A 591 32.74 44.71 -3.94
C VAL A 591 31.47 44.41 -4.77
N ASP A 592 30.89 45.42 -5.42
CA ASP A 592 29.76 45.27 -6.35
C ASP A 592 30.10 44.34 -7.52
N SER A 593 31.28 44.53 -8.13
CA SER A 593 31.77 43.69 -9.24
C SER A 593 31.90 42.22 -8.83
N TYR A 594 32.47 41.95 -7.66
CA TYR A 594 32.66 40.60 -7.14
C TYR A 594 31.34 39.91 -6.80
N ILE A 595 30.42 40.62 -6.13
CA ILE A 595 29.10 40.08 -5.76
C ILE A 595 28.26 39.84 -7.03
N SER A 596 28.27 40.76 -7.98
CA SER A 596 27.59 40.61 -9.28
C SER A 596 28.12 39.40 -10.07
N GLY A 597 29.45 39.20 -10.11
CA GLY A 597 30.06 38.02 -10.72
C GLY A 597 29.60 36.71 -10.08
N LYS A 598 29.45 36.68 -8.76
CA LYS A 598 28.94 35.51 -8.03
C LYS A 598 27.46 35.23 -8.32
N ILE A 599 26.64 36.28 -8.47
CA ILE A 599 25.24 36.16 -8.90
C ILE A 599 25.16 35.57 -10.31
N THR A 600 26.01 36.01 -11.25
CA THR A 600 26.03 35.43 -12.59
C THR A 600 26.44 33.95 -12.59
N GLN A 601 27.41 33.59 -11.74
CA GLN A 601 27.85 32.20 -11.59
C GLN A 601 26.75 31.29 -11.03
N PHE A 602 26.02 31.74 -10.00
CA PHE A 602 24.89 30.98 -9.46
C PHE A 602 23.74 30.85 -10.47
N LYS A 603 23.42 31.90 -11.23
CA LYS A 603 22.42 31.82 -12.30
C LYS A 603 22.81 30.80 -13.36
N GLU A 604 24.08 30.78 -13.77
CA GLU A 604 24.56 29.83 -14.78
C GLU A 604 24.55 28.38 -14.26
N GLN A 605 24.89 28.17 -13.00
CA GLN A 605 24.83 26.85 -12.36
C GLN A 605 23.40 26.32 -12.25
N ILE A 606 22.46 27.18 -11.81
CA ILE A 606 21.03 26.83 -11.74
C ILE A 606 20.51 26.47 -13.14
N ALA A 607 20.77 27.30 -14.15
CA ALA A 607 20.32 27.02 -15.53
C ALA A 607 20.91 25.73 -16.11
N LYS A 608 22.16 25.38 -15.77
CA LYS A 608 22.78 24.11 -16.17
C LYS A 608 22.13 22.91 -15.50
N LEU A 609 21.73 23.01 -14.24
CA LEU A 609 21.05 21.94 -13.51
C LEU A 609 19.59 21.78 -13.94
N GLU A 610 18.86 22.89 -14.14
CA GLU A 610 17.50 22.88 -14.69
C GLU A 610 17.44 22.26 -16.09
N LYS A 611 18.39 22.61 -16.98
CA LYS A 611 18.50 22.00 -18.31
C LYS A 611 18.90 20.53 -18.28
N ARG A 612 19.49 20.04 -17.18
CA ARG A 612 19.74 18.60 -16.98
C ARG A 612 18.45 17.90 -16.53
N GLU A 613 17.74 18.47 -15.56
CA GLU A 613 16.41 18.00 -15.11
C GLU A 613 15.42 17.90 -16.29
N GLU A 614 15.31 18.94 -17.12
CA GLU A 614 14.42 18.93 -18.29
C GLU A 614 14.73 17.80 -19.29
N ARG A 615 15.99 17.36 -19.39
CA ARG A 615 16.37 16.22 -20.24
C ARG A 615 16.04 14.87 -19.63
N PHE A 616 15.97 14.79 -18.29
CA PHE A 616 15.56 13.57 -17.59
C PHE A 616 14.04 13.44 -17.50
N ALA A 617 13.29 14.52 -17.70
CA ALA A 617 11.83 14.55 -17.66
C ALA A 617 11.12 14.16 -18.99
N LEU A 618 11.87 13.94 -20.09
CA LEU A 618 11.39 13.49 -21.41
C LEU A 618 11.76 12.03 -21.67
#